data_AF-A0A6A4I9P6-F1
#
_entry.id   AF-A0A6A4I9P6-F1
#
_cell.length_a   1.000
_cell.length_b   1.000
_cell.length_c   1.000
_cell.angle_alpha   90.00
_cell.angle_beta   90.00
_cell.angle_gamma   90.00
#
_symmetry.space_group_name_H-M   'P 1'
#
loop_
_entity.id
_entity.type
_entity.pdbx_description
1 polymer ?
#
loop_
_entity_poly.entity_id
_entity_poly.type
_entity_poly.pdbx_seq_one_letter_code
_entity_poly.pdbx_strand_id
1 'polypeptide(L)'
;LAKDIGILGFGSGITQMQFANTLALLGICDLPSCDTMAKIVQANKRMGAFEGLQRLGLQVNARSAETHVRAAFRCVYDALDHLLTPRDKALLCFNAIFVEHLLCKVSRW
;
A
#
# COMPACT_ATOMS: atom_id res chain seq x y z
N LEU A 1 8.29 15.45 -6.23
CA LEU A 1 8.77 14.65 -7.40
C LEU A 1 7.63 14.37 -8.39
N ALA A 2 6.60 13.58 -8.08
CA ALA A 2 5.50 13.37 -9.06
C ALA A 2 4.41 14.47 -9.05
N LYS A 3 4.27 15.27 -7.98
CA LYS A 3 3.28 16.38 -7.91
C LYS A 3 3.71 17.62 -8.69
N ASP A 4 5.00 17.78 -8.93
CA ASP A 4 5.61 19.03 -9.41
C ASP A 4 5.80 19.05 -10.93
N ILE A 5 5.53 17.92 -11.61
CA ILE A 5 5.68 17.76 -13.07
C ILE A 5 4.47 18.30 -13.85
N GLY A 6 3.43 18.81 -13.18
CA GLY A 6 2.30 19.48 -13.82
C GLY A 6 1.44 18.58 -14.73
N ILE A 7 1.61 17.25 -14.68
CA ILE A 7 0.81 16.31 -15.46
C ILE A 7 -0.57 16.18 -14.78
N LEU A 8 -1.61 16.58 -15.51
CA LEU A 8 -3.01 16.39 -15.09
C LEU A 8 -3.24 14.92 -14.71
N GLY A 9 -3.73 14.67 -13.50
CA GLY A 9 -3.91 13.33 -12.92
C GLY A 9 -2.86 12.93 -11.87
N PHE A 10 -1.68 13.57 -11.85
CA PHE A 10 -0.61 13.31 -10.86
C PHE A 10 -0.60 14.27 -9.65
N GLY A 11 -1.58 15.17 -9.54
CA GLY A 11 -1.64 16.18 -8.47
C GLY A 11 -2.03 15.66 -7.08
N SER A 12 -2.82 14.58 -6.99
CA SER A 12 -3.21 13.95 -5.72
C SER A 12 -3.86 12.55 -5.91
N GLY A 13 -3.82 11.73 -4.86
CA GLY A 13 -4.58 10.46 -4.80
C GLY A 13 -4.00 9.28 -5.57
N ILE A 14 -4.80 8.19 -5.61
CA ILE A 14 -4.57 6.83 -6.14
C ILE A 14 -3.63 6.74 -7.35
N THR A 15 -3.60 7.75 -8.23
CA THR A 15 -2.82 7.78 -9.47
C THR A 15 -1.31 7.62 -9.26
N GLN A 16 -0.72 8.15 -8.19
CA GLN A 16 0.74 8.12 -8.01
C GLN A 16 1.26 6.73 -7.63
N MET A 17 0.58 6.05 -6.70
CA MET A 17 0.96 4.70 -6.29
C MET A 17 0.63 3.67 -7.38
N GLN A 18 -0.47 3.86 -8.12
CA GLN A 18 -0.75 3.06 -9.32
C GLN A 18 0.31 3.24 -10.39
N PHE A 19 0.74 4.49 -10.63
CA PHE A 19 1.82 4.74 -11.57
C PHE A 19 3.14 4.11 -11.12
N ALA A 20 3.52 4.24 -9.84
CA ALA A 20 4.70 3.59 -9.30
C ALA A 20 4.63 2.06 -9.44
N ASN A 21 3.45 1.46 -9.22
CA ASN A 21 3.25 0.03 -9.46
C ASN A 21 3.46 -0.34 -10.93
N THR A 22 2.91 0.44 -11.87
CA THR A 22 3.11 0.20 -13.31
C THR A 22 4.58 0.29 -13.71
N LEU A 23 5.32 1.30 -13.24
CA LEU A 23 6.76 1.40 -13.52
C LEU A 23 7.53 0.19 -13.00
N ALA A 24 7.19 -0.28 -11.80
CA ALA A 24 7.84 -1.44 -11.21
C ALA A 24 7.51 -2.74 -11.96
N LEU A 25 6.24 -2.91 -12.37
CA LEU A 25 5.82 -4.07 -13.16
C LEU A 25 6.42 -4.10 -14.57
N LEU A 26 6.75 -2.93 -15.13
CA LEU A 26 7.48 -2.81 -16.40
C LEU A 26 9.00 -3.00 -16.23
N GLY A 27 9.50 -3.21 -15.01
CA GLY A 27 10.93 -3.37 -14.73
C GLY A 27 11.74 -2.08 -14.82
N ILE A 28 11.08 -0.90 -14.82
CA ILE A 28 11.75 0.41 -14.88
C ILE A 28 12.33 0.78 -13.51
N CYS A 29 11.73 0.28 -12.43
CA CYS A 29 12.21 0.44 -11.06
C CYS A 29 11.93 -0.81 -10.23
N ASP A 30 12.59 -0.93 -9.08
CA ASP A 30 12.35 -2.04 -8.16
C ASP A 30 11.01 -1.90 -7.41
N LEU A 31 10.39 -3.04 -7.11
CA LEU A 31 9.24 -3.07 -6.21
C LEU A 31 9.66 -2.69 -4.79
N PRO A 32 8.87 -1.87 -4.07
CA PRO A 32 9.17 -1.55 -2.69
C PRO A 32 8.96 -2.79 -1.80
N SER A 33 9.82 -2.94 -0.80
CA SER A 33 9.59 -3.92 0.26
C SER A 33 8.37 -3.55 1.12
N CYS A 34 7.85 -4.51 1.87
CA CYS A 34 6.79 -4.27 2.85
C CYS A 34 7.19 -3.19 3.87
N ASP A 35 8.45 -3.17 4.30
CA ASP A 35 8.96 -2.20 5.27
C ASP A 35 8.95 -0.79 4.70
N THR A 36 9.39 -0.63 3.45
CA THR A 36 9.33 0.64 2.73
C THR A 36 7.89 1.09 2.57
N MET A 37 6.97 0.19 2.20
CA MET A 37 5.56 0.52 2.05
C MET A 37 4.91 0.91 3.38
N ALA A 38 5.19 0.17 4.45
CA ALA A 38 4.67 0.49 5.78
C ALA A 38 5.15 1.86 6.28
N LYS A 39 6.41 2.24 5.99
CA LYS A 39 6.92 3.59 6.26
C LYS A 39 6.12 4.66 5.50
N ILE A 40 5.82 4.42 4.23
CA ILE A 40 4.99 5.33 3.42
C ILE A 40 3.59 5.46 4.03
N VAL A 41 2.96 4.35 4.40
CA VAL A 41 1.63 4.35 5.06
C VAL A 41 1.68 5.10 6.39
N GLN A 42 2.71 4.87 7.21
CA GLN A 42 2.88 5.58 8.50
C GLN A 42 3.08 7.08 8.30
N ALA A 43 3.87 7.49 7.31
CA ALA A 43 4.12 8.91 7.04
C ALA A 43 2.87 9.61 6.50
N ASN A 44 1.94 8.86 5.90
CA ASN A 44 0.73 9.36 5.28
C ASN A 44 -0.55 8.89 6.00
N LYS A 45 -0.64 9.11 7.32
CA LYS A 45 -1.77 8.65 8.18
C LYS A 45 -3.17 9.11 7.74
N ARG A 46 -3.26 10.12 6.86
CA ARG A 46 -4.52 10.64 6.30
C ARG A 46 -4.96 9.89 5.03
N MET A 47 -4.21 8.89 4.59
CA MET A 47 -4.55 8.06 3.42
C MET A 47 -5.35 6.83 3.83
N GLY A 48 -6.12 6.31 2.88
CA GLY A 48 -7.04 5.20 3.11
C GLY A 48 -6.36 3.92 3.58
N ALA A 49 -5.09 3.69 3.25
CA ALA A 49 -4.39 2.47 3.68
C ALA A 49 -4.18 2.43 5.19
N PHE A 50 -3.85 3.58 5.80
CA PHE A 50 -3.70 3.67 7.26
C PHE A 50 -5.06 3.41 7.94
N GLU A 51 -6.12 4.08 7.47
CA GLU A 51 -7.49 3.85 7.97
C GLU A 51 -7.93 2.40 7.75
N GLY A 52 -7.59 1.79 6.61
CA GLY A 52 -7.89 0.41 6.28
C GLY A 52 -7.32 -0.57 7.31
N LEU A 53 -6.10 -0.35 7.80
CA LEU A 53 -5.54 -1.15 8.90
C LEU A 53 -6.42 -1.06 10.16
N GLN A 54 -6.89 0.14 10.50
CA GLN A 54 -7.76 0.35 11.66
C GLN A 54 -9.11 -0.35 11.49
N ARG A 55 -9.71 -0.25 10.30
CA ARG A 55 -11.00 -0.89 9.99
C ARG A 55 -10.95 -2.42 9.97
N LEU A 56 -9.80 -3.00 9.65
CA LEU A 56 -9.56 -4.43 9.81
C LEU A 56 -9.42 -4.87 11.28
N GLY A 57 -9.53 -3.93 12.24
CA GLY A 57 -9.44 -4.21 13.67
C GLY A 57 -8.01 -4.25 14.22
N LEU A 58 -7.00 -3.93 13.41
CA LEU A 58 -5.62 -3.83 13.87
C LEU A 58 -5.46 -2.59 14.76
N GLN A 59 -4.70 -2.72 15.84
CA GLN A 59 -4.58 -1.70 16.90
C GLN A 59 -3.65 -0.53 16.52
N VAL A 60 -3.84 0.01 15.32
CA VAL A 60 -3.07 1.14 14.79
C VAL A 60 -3.83 2.44 15.04
N ASN A 61 -3.14 3.48 15.52
CA ASN A 61 -3.71 4.80 15.74
C ASN A 61 -2.68 5.90 15.45
N ALA A 62 -3.12 7.17 15.49
CA ALA A 62 -2.27 8.30 15.13
C ALA A 62 -0.97 8.42 15.95
N ARG A 63 -0.93 7.83 17.16
CA ARG A 63 0.25 7.80 18.05
C ARG A 63 1.08 6.52 17.90
N SER A 64 0.65 5.55 17.10
CA SER A 64 1.38 4.31 16.87
C SER A 64 2.78 4.60 16.32
N ALA A 65 3.77 3.96 16.93
CA ALA A 65 5.14 3.93 16.44
C ALA A 65 5.21 3.25 15.06
N GLU A 66 6.25 3.58 14.30
CA GLU A 66 6.48 3.00 12.97
C GLU A 66 6.53 1.47 13.00
N THR A 67 7.16 0.89 14.02
CA THR A 67 7.26 -0.57 14.21
C THR A 67 5.90 -1.23 14.31
N HIS A 68 4.91 -0.58 14.93
CA HIS A 68 3.55 -1.10 15.05
C HIS A 68 2.85 -1.05 13.68
N VAL A 69 2.94 0.06 12.95
CA VAL A 69 2.35 0.16 11.60
C VAL A 69 2.98 -0.87 10.66
N ARG A 70 4.30 -1.09 10.76
CA ARG A 70 5.02 -2.10 10.00
C ARG A 70 4.54 -3.51 10.31
N ALA A 71 4.42 -3.87 11.59
CA ALA A 71 3.89 -5.17 11.99
C ALA A 71 2.46 -5.38 11.48
N ALA A 72 1.59 -4.38 11.64
CA ALA A 72 0.19 -4.44 11.17
C ALA A 72 0.11 -4.63 9.65
N PHE A 73 0.86 -3.83 8.88
CA PHE A 73 0.91 -3.96 7.43
C PHE A 73 1.46 -5.32 7.00
N ARG A 74 2.52 -5.80 7.66
CA ARG A 74 3.12 -7.09 7.39
C ARG A 74 2.16 -8.25 7.67
N CYS A 75 1.40 -8.19 8.76
CA CYS A 75 0.36 -9.17 9.05
C CYS A 75 -0.67 -9.28 7.92
N VAL A 76 -1.14 -8.15 7.38
CA VAL A 76 -2.08 -8.16 6.25
C VAL A 76 -1.42 -8.74 5.00
N TYR A 77 -0.18 -8.35 4.71
CA TYR A 77 0.56 -8.89 3.57
C TYR A 77 0.72 -10.40 3.67
N ASP A 78 1.23 -10.91 4.80
CA ASP A 78 1.50 -12.33 5.00
C ASP A 78 0.19 -13.15 5.01
N ALA A 79 -0.90 -12.60 5.55
CA ALA A 79 -2.21 -13.24 5.47
C ALA A 79 -2.69 -13.39 4.03
N LEU A 80 -2.59 -12.34 3.21
CA LEU A 80 -2.96 -12.40 1.78
C LEU A 80 -2.02 -13.31 1.00
N ASP A 81 -0.72 -13.29 1.30
CA ASP A 81 0.25 -14.17 0.67
C ASP A 81 -0.05 -15.65 0.98
N HIS A 82 -0.55 -15.95 2.18
CA HIS A 82 -0.96 -17.31 2.53
C HIS A 82 -2.30 -17.71 1.90
N LEU A 83 -3.25 -16.78 1.80
CA LEU A 83 -4.62 -17.06 1.32
C LEU A 83 -4.75 -17.09 -0.21
N LEU A 84 -3.94 -16.30 -0.94
CA LEU A 84 -4.02 -16.22 -2.39
C LEU A 84 -3.28 -17.40 -3.05
N THR A 85 -3.90 -18.03 -4.04
CA THR A 85 -3.21 -19.06 -4.82
C THR A 85 -2.10 -18.42 -5.68
N PRO A 86 -1.10 -19.19 -6.14
CA PRO A 86 -0.09 -18.67 -7.07
C PRO A 86 -0.70 -18.05 -8.33
N ARG A 87 -1.81 -18.60 -8.82
CA ARG A 87 -2.56 -18.05 -9.95
C ARG A 87 -3.17 -16.69 -9.62
N ASP A 88 -3.78 -16.55 -8.45
CA ASP A 88 -4.36 -15.26 -8.03
C ASP A 88 -3.27 -14.21 -7.85
N LYS A 89 -2.14 -14.58 -7.23
CA LYS A 89 -0.99 -13.68 -7.07
C LYS A 89 -0.47 -13.19 -8.42
N ALA A 90 -0.39 -14.06 -9.42
CA ALA A 90 0.02 -13.69 -10.76
C ALA A 90 -1.01 -12.76 -11.45
N LEU A 91 -2.30 -13.07 -11.35
CA LEU A 91 -3.37 -12.26 -11.93
C LEU A 91 -3.48 -10.86 -11.32
N LEU A 92 -3.29 -10.77 -9.99
CA LEU A 92 -3.40 -9.52 -9.24
C LEU A 92 -2.10 -8.71 -9.23
N CYS A 93 -1.01 -9.26 -9.78
CA CYS A 93 0.34 -8.73 -9.63
C CYS A 93 0.67 -8.46 -8.14
N PHE A 94 0.41 -9.45 -7.28
CA PHE A 94 0.49 -9.31 -5.82
C PHE A 94 1.86 -8.83 -5.35
N ASN A 95 1.87 -7.69 -4.66
CA ASN A 95 3.07 -7.06 -4.10
C ASN A 95 2.68 -6.06 -2.99
N ALA A 96 3.66 -5.38 -2.38
CA ALA A 96 3.39 -4.45 -1.29
C ALA A 96 2.51 -3.25 -1.70
N ILE A 97 2.63 -2.74 -2.93
CA ILE A 97 1.78 -1.66 -3.44
C ILE A 97 0.34 -2.16 -3.63
N PHE A 98 0.14 -3.40 -4.09
CA PHE A 98 -1.19 -4.01 -4.17
C PHE A 98 -1.88 -4.02 -2.80
N VAL A 99 -1.19 -4.41 -1.73
CA VAL A 99 -1.76 -4.45 -0.37
C VAL A 99 -2.13 -3.05 0.12
N GLU A 100 -1.28 -2.04 -0.12
CA GLU A 100 -1.60 -0.64 0.19
C GLU A 100 -2.89 -0.18 -0.51
N HIS A 101 -3.03 -0.48 -1.80
CA HIS A 101 -4.23 -0.14 -2.55
C HIS A 101 -5.47 -0.88 -2.07
N LEU A 102 -5.35 -2.17 -1.74
CA LEU A 102 -6.45 -2.94 -1.19
C LEU A 102 -6.94 -2.31 0.12
N LEU A 103 -6.03 -1.96 1.02
CA LEU A 103 -6.36 -1.29 2.29
C LEU A 103 -7.05 0.07 2.05
N CYS A 104 -6.60 0.84 1.06
CA CYS A 104 -7.25 2.07 0.62
C CYS A 104 -8.70 1.87 0.10
N LYS A 105 -9.09 0.65 -0.27
CA LYS A 105 -10.46 0.31 -0.66
C LYS A 105 -11.26 -0.23 0.52
N VAL A 106 -10.65 -0.97 1.45
CA VAL A 106 -11.30 -1.40 2.70
C VAL A 106 -11.90 -0.21 3.45
N SER A 107 -11.25 0.97 3.41
CA SER A 107 -11.81 2.18 4.04
C SER A 107 -13.03 2.79 3.33
N ARG A 108 -13.41 2.29 2.15
CA ARG A 108 -14.52 2.81 1.35
C ARG A 108 -15.78 1.93 1.38
N TRP A 109 -15.68 0.74 1.96
CA TRP A 109 -16.78 -0.17 2.22
C TRP A 109 -17.13 -0.14 3.72
#